data_AF-A2BZK6-F1
#
_entry.id   AF-A2BZK6-F1
#
_cell.length_a   1.000
_cell.length_b   1.000
_cell.length_c   1.000
_cell.angle_alpha   90.00
_cell.angle_beta   90.00
_cell.angle_gamma   90.00
#
_symmetry.space_group_name_H-M   'P 1'
#
loop_
_entity.id
_entity.type
_entity.pdbx_description
1 polymer ?
#
loop_
_entity_poly.entity_id
_entity_poly.type
_entity_poly.pdbx_seq_one_letter_code
_entity_poly.pdbx_strand_id
1 'polypeptide(L)'
;MTAPLIQGASGMEGEKLTYASTNENNKEIYTFTANEPVTWSISGGEKHLFSIDQDTGKLSFKDVPDYETIKSLNGTTVEFHTNFSTASVGSKFFVEVYNDQNQTNKTTPITTNNFIEYVSDGSYDNTLIHRLVSDFVIQGGGYTWPSLASNESGGYPLTVKSKGEIINEPINSNLMGTIAMAKVSGQPNSATSEWFINLSDNINLDSQNEGFSVFGHLLGDSINNPLLLNNQTKYNVNFSDVGLNIPELPLINLQGNVINIANYFAIHKVSTISQRPSEIENVFNVIVTANDSLGNQSNQYVVVNVKDIQGEVLDGIDGPDVLKGGLGNDTFKGNGGNDTIDGGSDFDIATYSGNFSDYTFTIANKVVTISDNRLSENDGIDTLSNIEKLTFVDKNALITSKEIKAIDVLGFQAEKVYSGKSDSYKFYDLGGNNYGVGTSTGIDQLTGESILKFDDKNMNLKHDIKATFDQVTGLDTDSGKMFRLYNASFKRLPDPDGLRYWISNFSSGKDDERAVASSFLASAEFKERYGEDVSNESYVNTLYINVLGRDYDQAGYNYWLGNLNNGVETKYELLLGFSESVENKGLFSEMTGFY
;
A
#
# COMPACT_ATOMS: atom_id res chain seq x y z
N MET A 1 15.88 -10.68 -40.65
CA MET A 1 14.47 -11.11 -40.69
C MET A 1 13.73 -10.30 -39.63
N THR A 2 12.47 -9.98 -39.87
CA THR A 2 11.66 -9.16 -38.96
C THR A 2 11.17 -10.01 -37.80
N ALA A 3 11.04 -9.42 -36.61
CA ALA A 3 10.40 -10.09 -35.48
C ALA A 3 8.93 -10.44 -35.80
N PRO A 4 8.37 -11.48 -35.16
CA PRO A 4 6.97 -11.85 -35.34
C PRO A 4 6.05 -10.70 -34.92
N LEU A 5 4.88 -10.58 -35.55
CA LEU A 5 3.86 -9.60 -35.17
C LEU A 5 2.75 -10.31 -34.40
N ILE A 6 2.60 -9.94 -33.12
CA ILE A 6 1.52 -10.45 -32.26
C ILE A 6 0.21 -9.74 -32.62
N GLN A 7 -0.86 -10.51 -32.75
CA GLN A 7 -2.23 -10.02 -32.78
C GLN A 7 -2.89 -10.36 -31.44
N GLY A 8 -3.17 -9.30 -30.67
CA GLY A 8 -3.82 -9.37 -29.36
C GLY A 8 -5.33 -9.21 -29.43
N ALA A 9 -5.94 -8.94 -28.28
CA ALA A 9 -7.38 -8.79 -28.13
C ALA A 9 -8.00 -7.62 -28.91
N SER A 10 -7.22 -6.59 -29.26
CA SER A 10 -7.66 -5.52 -30.17
C SER A 10 -7.87 -5.99 -31.61
N GLY A 11 -7.25 -7.11 -31.99
CA GLY A 11 -7.21 -7.61 -33.36
C GLY A 11 -6.22 -6.90 -34.28
N MET A 12 -5.43 -5.93 -33.81
CA MET A 12 -4.40 -5.25 -34.61
C MET A 12 -3.04 -5.98 -34.49
N GLU A 13 -2.41 -6.28 -35.62
CA GLU A 13 -1.08 -6.89 -35.65
C GLU A 13 0.01 -5.88 -35.25
N GLY A 14 0.92 -6.29 -34.37
CA GLY A 14 2.10 -5.51 -33.97
C GLY A 14 1.83 -4.37 -32.99
N GLU A 15 0.63 -4.31 -32.40
CA GLU A 15 0.32 -3.33 -31.36
C GLU A 15 1.13 -3.62 -30.09
N LYS A 16 1.67 -2.57 -29.46
CA LYS A 16 2.49 -2.71 -28.24
C LYS A 16 1.65 -2.94 -26.97
N LEU A 17 0.41 -2.45 -26.96
CA LEU A 17 -0.50 -2.48 -25.81
C LEU A 17 -1.85 -3.04 -26.25
N THR A 18 -2.40 -4.03 -25.55
CA THR A 18 -3.76 -4.53 -25.81
C THR A 18 -4.54 -4.67 -24.51
N TYR A 19 -5.87 -4.57 -24.62
CA TYR A 19 -6.80 -4.76 -23.52
C TYR A 19 -7.57 -6.07 -23.71
N ALA A 20 -7.44 -6.99 -22.76
CA ALA A 20 -8.21 -8.22 -22.69
C ALA A 20 -9.11 -8.20 -21.46
N SER A 21 -10.12 -9.08 -21.45
CA SER A 21 -10.98 -9.23 -20.29
C SER A 21 -11.48 -10.65 -20.15
N THR A 22 -11.71 -11.07 -18.91
CA THR A 22 -12.48 -12.27 -18.57
C THR A 22 -13.53 -11.90 -17.54
N ASN A 23 -14.58 -12.70 -17.42
CA ASN A 23 -15.43 -12.63 -16.25
C ASN A 23 -14.69 -13.30 -15.07
N GLU A 24 -15.05 -12.94 -13.86
CA GLU A 24 -14.69 -13.74 -12.70
C GLU A 24 -15.18 -15.19 -12.86
N ASN A 25 -14.66 -16.06 -12.03
CA ASN A 25 -14.91 -17.50 -12.11
C ASN A 25 -14.43 -18.17 -13.41
N ASN A 26 -13.84 -17.42 -14.34
CA ASN A 26 -13.25 -17.91 -15.58
C ASN A 26 -11.74 -17.60 -15.66
N LYS A 27 -10.93 -18.67 -15.75
CA LYS A 27 -9.47 -18.55 -15.91
C LYS A 27 -9.06 -18.07 -17.31
N GLU A 28 -9.83 -18.38 -18.35
CA GLU A 28 -9.42 -18.15 -19.73
C GLU A 28 -9.58 -16.67 -20.11
N ILE A 29 -8.48 -16.04 -20.56
CA ILE A 29 -8.48 -14.60 -20.87
C ILE A 29 -8.57 -14.39 -22.38
N TYR A 30 -7.58 -14.88 -23.13
CA TYR A 30 -7.48 -14.66 -24.57
C TYR A 30 -6.49 -15.64 -25.20
N THR A 31 -6.66 -15.94 -26.49
CA THR A 31 -5.69 -16.73 -27.28
C THR A 31 -5.01 -15.83 -28.29
N PHE A 32 -3.73 -15.55 -28.05
CA PHE A 32 -2.91 -14.70 -28.92
C PHE A 32 -2.54 -15.45 -30.19
N THR A 33 -2.37 -14.71 -31.29
CA THR A 33 -1.88 -15.24 -32.56
C THR A 33 -0.72 -14.41 -33.07
N ALA A 34 0.06 -14.98 -33.99
CA ALA A 34 1.15 -14.27 -34.65
C ALA A 34 1.08 -14.50 -36.17
N ASN A 35 1.67 -13.59 -36.93
CA ASN A 35 1.74 -13.68 -38.39
C ASN A 35 2.64 -14.80 -38.93
N GLU A 36 3.35 -15.51 -38.05
CA GLU A 36 4.22 -16.65 -38.35
C GLU A 36 4.26 -17.65 -37.17
N PRO A 37 4.81 -18.86 -37.36
CA PRO A 37 4.95 -19.85 -36.28
C PRO A 37 5.89 -19.35 -35.17
N VAL A 38 5.41 -19.41 -33.92
CA VAL A 38 6.13 -18.92 -32.73
C VAL A 38 5.92 -19.84 -31.53
N THR A 39 6.75 -19.70 -30.50
CA THR A 39 6.46 -20.18 -29.15
C THR A 39 6.16 -19.00 -28.23
N TRP A 40 5.26 -19.22 -27.27
CA TRP A 40 4.75 -18.18 -26.39
C TRP A 40 5.37 -18.24 -24.99
N SER A 41 5.63 -17.07 -24.42
CA SER A 41 6.04 -16.93 -23.03
C SER A 41 5.46 -15.66 -22.41
N ILE A 42 5.54 -15.55 -21.07
CA ILE A 42 5.09 -14.36 -20.34
C ILE A 42 6.20 -13.81 -19.45
N SER A 43 6.23 -12.48 -19.32
CA SER A 43 7.18 -11.74 -18.49
C SER A 43 6.53 -10.46 -17.96
N GLY A 44 7.34 -9.60 -17.30
CA GLY A 44 6.88 -8.31 -16.79
C GLY A 44 5.70 -8.39 -15.81
N GLY A 45 5.19 -7.21 -15.44
CA GLY A 45 3.90 -7.06 -14.77
C GLY A 45 3.66 -7.99 -13.58
N GLU A 46 2.41 -8.39 -13.47
CA GLU A 46 1.89 -9.30 -12.45
C GLU A 46 1.91 -10.76 -12.94
N LYS A 47 2.93 -11.15 -13.73
CA LYS A 47 3.04 -12.47 -14.37
C LYS A 47 2.82 -13.67 -13.44
N HIS A 48 3.01 -13.50 -12.14
CA HIS A 48 2.86 -14.57 -11.16
C HIS A 48 1.41 -15.07 -11.10
N LEU A 49 0.42 -14.25 -11.48
CA LEU A 49 -1.00 -14.58 -11.55
C LEU A 49 -1.38 -15.35 -12.82
N PHE A 50 -0.52 -15.39 -13.84
CA PHE A 50 -0.86 -15.85 -15.18
C PHE A 50 -0.06 -17.08 -15.62
N SER A 51 -0.64 -17.82 -16.56
CA SER A 51 0.03 -18.83 -17.38
C SER A 51 -0.28 -18.58 -18.85
N ILE A 52 0.63 -18.99 -19.73
CA ILE A 52 0.40 -19.03 -21.17
C ILE A 52 0.74 -20.42 -21.69
N ASP A 53 -0.12 -20.97 -22.52
CA ASP A 53 0.18 -22.18 -23.27
C ASP A 53 1.21 -21.85 -24.36
N GLN A 54 2.37 -22.50 -24.28
CA GLN A 54 3.54 -22.18 -25.11
C GLN A 54 3.30 -22.43 -26.61
N ASP A 55 2.40 -23.35 -26.97
CA ASP A 55 2.18 -23.77 -28.36
C ASP A 55 0.99 -23.04 -28.98
N THR A 56 -0.02 -22.69 -28.18
CA THR A 56 -1.29 -22.12 -28.67
C THR A 56 -1.44 -20.63 -28.41
N GLY A 57 -0.65 -20.05 -27.48
CA GLY A 57 -0.77 -18.63 -27.11
C GLY A 57 -1.96 -18.32 -26.21
N LYS A 58 -2.61 -19.35 -25.64
CA LYS A 58 -3.73 -19.19 -24.71
C LYS A 58 -3.24 -18.66 -23.36
N LEU A 59 -3.57 -17.41 -23.07
CA LEU A 59 -3.32 -16.75 -21.78
C LEU A 59 -4.47 -17.06 -20.80
N SER A 60 -4.13 -17.40 -19.56
CA SER A 60 -5.11 -17.69 -18.51
C SER A 60 -4.58 -17.28 -17.13
N PHE A 61 -5.48 -17.07 -16.18
CA PHE A 61 -5.10 -16.99 -14.76
C PHE A 61 -4.71 -18.38 -14.24
N LYS A 62 -3.75 -18.43 -13.31
CA LYS A 62 -3.37 -19.67 -12.61
C LYS A 62 -4.47 -20.13 -11.67
N ASP A 63 -5.01 -19.20 -10.90
CA ASP A 63 -6.14 -19.38 -10.01
C ASP A 63 -7.38 -18.74 -10.60
N VAL A 64 -8.55 -19.17 -10.16
CA VAL A 64 -9.81 -18.60 -10.64
C VAL A 64 -9.88 -17.16 -10.10
N PRO A 65 -10.03 -16.12 -10.94
CA PRO A 65 -10.19 -14.77 -10.44
C PRO A 65 -11.58 -14.61 -9.80
N ASP A 66 -11.64 -13.87 -8.71
CA ASP A 66 -12.84 -13.56 -7.91
C ASP A 66 -12.84 -12.04 -7.74
N TYR A 67 -13.89 -11.37 -8.22
CA TYR A 67 -13.90 -9.91 -8.33
C TYR A 67 -13.92 -9.21 -6.95
N GLU A 68 -14.43 -9.88 -5.92
CA GLU A 68 -14.69 -9.37 -4.58
C GLU A 68 -13.50 -9.55 -3.64
N THR A 69 -12.62 -10.51 -3.90
CA THR A 69 -11.54 -10.87 -2.95
C THR A 69 -10.15 -10.38 -3.35
N ILE A 70 -9.97 -9.84 -4.56
CA ILE A 70 -8.66 -9.38 -5.03
C ILE A 70 -8.30 -7.99 -4.48
N LYS A 71 -7.78 -7.95 -3.25
CA LYS A 71 -7.45 -6.68 -2.56
C LYS A 71 -6.03 -6.60 -2.00
N SER A 72 -5.28 -7.70 -1.99
CA SER A 72 -3.93 -7.73 -1.44
C SER A 72 -2.87 -7.40 -2.50
N LEU A 73 -1.90 -6.58 -2.10
CA LEU A 73 -0.66 -6.33 -2.85
C LEU A 73 0.44 -7.26 -2.31
N ASN A 74 1.27 -7.80 -3.20
CA ASN A 74 2.30 -8.78 -2.84
C ASN A 74 3.67 -8.14 -2.50
N GLY A 75 3.88 -6.88 -2.89
CA GLY A 75 5.10 -6.13 -2.62
C GLY A 75 4.86 -4.70 -2.17
N THR A 76 5.95 -3.97 -1.94
CA THR A 76 5.85 -2.53 -1.68
C THR A 76 5.36 -1.83 -2.93
N THR A 77 4.22 -1.17 -2.81
CA THR A 77 3.61 -0.42 -3.90
C THR A 77 3.66 1.07 -3.60
N VAL A 78 4.00 1.84 -4.62
CA VAL A 78 4.13 3.28 -4.58
C VAL A 78 3.06 3.90 -5.48
N GLU A 79 2.27 4.80 -4.92
CA GLU A 79 1.26 5.60 -5.60
C GLU A 79 1.85 6.98 -5.94
N PHE A 80 1.65 7.41 -7.19
CA PHE A 80 2.00 8.73 -7.68
C PHE A 80 0.73 9.55 -7.94
N HIS A 81 0.59 10.70 -7.30
CA HIS A 81 -0.48 11.68 -7.58
C HIS A 81 0.03 12.73 -8.54
N THR A 82 -0.67 12.93 -9.64
CA THR A 82 -0.25 13.79 -10.74
C THR A 82 -1.28 14.88 -11.03
N ASN A 83 -0.94 15.89 -11.83
CA ASN A 83 -1.88 16.91 -12.30
C ASN A 83 -2.55 16.59 -13.65
N PHE A 84 -2.31 15.39 -14.18
CA PHE A 84 -2.86 14.92 -15.45
C PHE A 84 -3.58 13.60 -15.22
N SER A 85 -4.69 13.39 -15.94
CA SER A 85 -5.57 12.26 -15.66
C SER A 85 -5.97 11.50 -16.90
N THR A 86 -6.26 10.21 -16.71
CA THR A 86 -6.90 9.35 -17.71
C THR A 86 -8.28 8.92 -17.20
N ALA A 87 -9.11 8.40 -18.10
CA ALA A 87 -10.42 7.89 -17.74
C ALA A 87 -10.35 6.62 -16.86
N SER A 88 -9.26 5.86 -16.93
CA SER A 88 -9.12 4.57 -16.26
C SER A 88 -8.52 4.68 -14.86
N VAL A 89 -7.36 5.33 -14.72
CA VAL A 89 -6.61 5.41 -13.45
C VAL A 89 -6.65 6.82 -12.82
N GLY A 90 -7.45 7.72 -13.39
CA GLY A 90 -7.59 9.09 -12.88
C GLY A 90 -6.26 9.84 -12.91
N SER A 91 -6.03 10.67 -11.90
CA SER A 91 -4.81 11.48 -11.75
C SER A 91 -3.65 10.72 -11.12
N LYS A 92 -3.60 9.39 -11.25
CA LYS A 92 -2.64 8.55 -10.53
C LYS A 92 -2.01 7.50 -11.42
N PHE A 93 -0.88 6.97 -10.95
CA PHE A 93 -0.34 5.70 -11.41
C PHE A 93 0.36 4.97 -10.26
N PHE A 94 0.42 3.65 -10.37
CA PHE A 94 0.88 2.76 -9.30
C PHE A 94 2.06 1.93 -9.77
N VAL A 95 3.07 1.78 -8.91
CA VAL A 95 4.30 1.04 -9.18
C VAL A 95 4.56 0.03 -8.07
N GLU A 96 4.72 -1.25 -8.40
CA GLU A 96 5.29 -2.23 -7.47
C GLU A 96 6.81 -2.26 -7.65
N VAL A 97 7.55 -2.09 -6.55
CA VAL A 97 9.01 -2.14 -6.53
C VAL A 97 9.52 -3.54 -6.19
N TYR A 98 10.69 -3.90 -6.73
CA TYR A 98 11.30 -5.22 -6.60
C TYR A 98 12.12 -5.35 -5.31
N ASN A 99 11.44 -5.33 -4.15
CA ASN A 99 12.03 -5.60 -2.84
C ASN A 99 11.57 -6.90 -2.18
N ASP A 100 10.63 -7.63 -2.79
CA ASP A 100 10.16 -8.92 -2.27
C ASP A 100 11.23 -10.01 -2.44
N GLN A 101 11.67 -10.57 -1.31
CA GLN A 101 12.66 -11.65 -1.25
C GLN A 101 12.18 -12.95 -1.93
N ASN A 102 10.87 -13.12 -2.17
CA ASN A 102 10.32 -14.25 -2.90
C ASN A 102 10.48 -14.12 -4.43
N GLN A 103 10.85 -12.95 -4.93
CA GLN A 103 11.18 -12.72 -6.35
C GLN A 103 12.67 -12.92 -6.61
N THR A 104 13.19 -14.12 -6.31
CA THR A 104 14.64 -14.46 -6.26
C THR A 104 15.49 -14.08 -7.48
N ASN A 105 14.86 -13.70 -8.61
CA ASN A 105 15.53 -13.31 -9.86
C ASN A 105 15.17 -11.90 -10.35
N LYS A 106 14.54 -11.05 -9.52
CA LYS A 106 14.19 -9.66 -9.88
C LYS A 106 14.56 -8.61 -8.82
N THR A 107 15.09 -9.00 -7.67
CA THR A 107 15.32 -8.06 -6.57
C THR A 107 16.46 -7.09 -6.85
N THR A 108 16.21 -5.81 -6.65
CA THR A 108 17.20 -4.71 -6.76
C THR A 108 17.24 -3.93 -5.45
N PRO A 109 17.66 -4.55 -4.33
CA PRO A 109 17.49 -3.99 -3.00
C PRO A 109 18.19 -2.65 -2.80
N ILE A 110 19.37 -2.43 -3.38
CA ILE A 110 20.08 -1.14 -3.23
C ILE A 110 19.27 -0.03 -3.91
N THR A 111 18.85 -0.30 -5.14
CA THR A 111 18.09 0.62 -5.97
C THR A 111 16.71 0.93 -5.38
N THR A 112 16.01 -0.12 -4.96
CA THR A 112 14.68 0.00 -4.36
C THR A 112 14.72 0.74 -3.03
N ASN A 113 15.69 0.43 -2.15
CA ASN A 113 15.83 1.13 -0.87
C ASN A 113 16.13 2.62 -1.07
N ASN A 114 17.04 2.95 -2.00
CA ASN A 114 17.32 4.34 -2.35
C ASN A 114 16.04 5.06 -2.81
N PHE A 115 15.29 4.47 -3.75
CA PHE A 115 14.05 5.08 -4.24
C PHE A 115 13.01 5.27 -3.13
N ILE A 116 12.78 4.25 -2.30
CA ILE A 116 11.85 4.32 -1.17
C ILE A 116 12.29 5.36 -0.14
N GLU A 117 13.59 5.59 0.04
CA GLU A 117 14.08 6.65 0.92
C GLU A 117 13.61 8.04 0.47
N TYR A 118 13.70 8.36 -0.83
CA TYR A 118 13.17 9.61 -1.40
C TYR A 118 11.63 9.70 -1.36
N VAL A 119 10.93 8.56 -1.42
CA VAL A 119 9.48 8.53 -1.19
C VAL A 119 9.17 8.83 0.27
N SER A 120 9.86 8.19 1.20
CA SER A 120 9.57 8.22 2.63
C SER A 120 9.78 9.59 3.29
N ASP A 121 10.72 10.39 2.79
CA ASP A 121 10.99 11.75 3.32
C ASP A 121 10.34 12.87 2.49
N GLY A 122 9.47 12.51 1.52
CA GLY A 122 8.76 13.47 0.69
C GLY A 122 9.63 14.17 -0.36
N SER A 123 10.86 13.71 -0.63
CA SER A 123 11.73 14.33 -1.64
C SER A 123 11.14 14.29 -3.06
N TYR A 124 10.27 13.33 -3.36
CA TYR A 124 9.55 13.27 -4.63
C TYR A 124 8.22 14.02 -4.65
N ASP A 125 7.77 14.56 -3.51
CA ASP A 125 6.58 15.40 -3.46
C ASP A 125 6.83 16.73 -4.18
N ASN A 126 5.81 17.21 -4.87
CA ASN A 126 5.89 18.40 -5.71
C ASN A 126 7.10 18.37 -6.65
N THR A 127 7.33 17.24 -7.33
CA THR A 127 8.30 17.13 -8.43
C THR A 127 7.61 17.22 -9.78
N LEU A 128 8.37 17.18 -10.87
CA LEU A 128 7.81 17.23 -12.22
C LEU A 128 8.45 16.16 -13.12
N ILE A 129 7.74 15.79 -14.19
CA ILE A 129 8.32 15.02 -15.30
C ILE A 129 9.18 15.99 -16.12
N HIS A 130 10.51 15.89 -15.95
CA HIS A 130 11.44 16.91 -16.48
C HIS A 130 11.97 16.57 -17.85
N ARG A 131 11.70 15.37 -18.35
CA ARG A 131 12.12 14.95 -19.68
C ARG A 131 11.18 13.90 -20.27
N LEU A 132 10.91 14.06 -21.56
CA LEU A 132 10.17 13.10 -22.38
C LEU A 132 10.97 12.79 -23.65
N VAL A 133 11.15 11.52 -23.93
CA VAL A 133 11.59 11.04 -25.25
C VAL A 133 10.48 10.14 -25.78
N SER A 134 9.87 10.53 -26.89
CA SER A 134 8.69 9.81 -27.42
C SER A 134 9.08 8.41 -27.85
N ASP A 135 8.19 7.46 -27.58
CA ASP A 135 8.36 6.02 -27.80
C ASP A 135 9.60 5.43 -27.12
N PHE A 136 10.06 6.08 -26.06
CA PHE A 136 11.24 5.67 -25.31
C PHE A 136 10.98 5.76 -23.80
N VAL A 137 11.08 6.94 -23.20
CA VAL A 137 10.96 7.11 -21.74
C VAL A 137 10.34 8.46 -21.33
N ILE A 138 9.69 8.49 -20.17
CA ILE A 138 9.54 9.72 -19.37
C ILE A 138 10.47 9.66 -18.16
N GLN A 139 11.00 10.80 -17.73
CA GLN A 139 11.96 10.87 -16.62
C GLN A 139 11.52 11.93 -15.60
N GLY A 140 11.62 11.58 -14.33
CA GLY A 140 11.22 12.37 -13.17
C GLY A 140 12.20 12.26 -12.01
N GLY A 141 11.86 12.87 -10.87
CA GLY A 141 12.66 12.81 -9.64
C GLY A 141 13.94 13.67 -9.62
N GLY A 142 14.19 14.45 -10.67
CA GLY A 142 15.37 15.32 -10.77
C GLY A 142 15.10 16.76 -10.36
N TYR A 143 13.86 17.22 -10.52
CA TYR A 143 13.51 18.63 -10.29
C TYR A 143 12.17 18.80 -9.57
N THR A 144 12.11 19.80 -8.71
CA THR A 144 10.88 20.26 -8.05
C THR A 144 10.01 21.06 -9.00
N TRP A 145 8.71 20.94 -8.82
CA TRP A 145 7.70 21.73 -9.49
C TRP A 145 7.74 23.19 -9.02
N PRO A 146 7.88 24.17 -9.92
CA PRO A 146 7.88 25.59 -9.54
C PRO A 146 6.52 26.04 -9.01
N SER A 147 6.54 26.95 -8.03
CA SER A 147 5.34 27.61 -7.50
C SER A 147 5.01 28.95 -8.17
N LEU A 148 5.88 29.42 -9.07
CA LEU A 148 5.80 30.71 -9.77
C LEU A 148 5.98 30.52 -11.28
N ALA A 149 5.52 31.48 -12.08
CA ALA A 149 5.71 31.48 -13.52
C ALA A 149 7.16 31.81 -13.92
N SER A 150 7.61 31.37 -15.09
CA SER A 150 9.03 31.45 -15.50
C SER A 150 9.60 32.86 -15.69
N ASN A 151 8.76 33.88 -15.71
CA ASN A 151 9.16 35.29 -15.78
C ASN A 151 9.22 35.97 -14.40
N GLU A 152 8.88 35.25 -13.33
CA GLU A 152 8.93 35.73 -11.96
C GLU A 152 10.24 35.27 -11.29
N SER A 153 10.78 36.10 -10.39
CA SER A 153 12.00 35.75 -9.65
C SER A 153 11.75 34.49 -8.80
N GLY A 154 12.49 33.42 -9.09
CA GLY A 154 12.29 32.11 -8.44
C GLY A 154 11.35 31.17 -9.20
N GLY A 155 10.82 31.57 -10.37
CA GLY A 155 9.96 30.75 -11.23
C GLY A 155 10.71 29.69 -12.05
N TYR A 156 11.59 28.93 -11.41
CA TYR A 156 12.36 27.88 -12.08
C TYR A 156 12.40 26.61 -11.22
N PRO A 157 12.51 25.41 -11.83
CA PRO A 157 12.64 24.17 -11.09
C PRO A 157 13.93 24.14 -10.25
N LEU A 158 13.88 23.54 -9.06
CA LEU A 158 15.08 23.30 -8.23
C LEU A 158 15.47 21.83 -8.34
N THR A 159 16.77 21.52 -8.25
CA THR A 159 17.23 20.14 -8.24
C THR A 159 16.77 19.43 -6.96
N VAL A 160 16.25 18.21 -7.10
CA VAL A 160 16.06 17.31 -5.95
C VAL A 160 17.44 17.02 -5.36
N LYS A 161 17.56 17.14 -4.03
CA LYS A 161 18.86 17.02 -3.35
C LYS A 161 19.29 15.55 -3.35
N SER A 162 20.45 15.27 -3.94
CA SER A 162 21.06 13.95 -3.92
C SER A 162 21.36 13.48 -2.48
N LYS A 163 21.09 12.20 -2.23
CA LYS A 163 21.43 11.46 -1.00
C LYS A 163 22.70 10.61 -1.14
N GLY A 164 23.40 10.76 -2.26
CA GLY A 164 24.56 9.95 -2.59
C GLY A 164 24.30 9.04 -3.77
N GLU A 165 25.39 8.61 -4.40
CA GLU A 165 25.36 7.71 -5.55
C GLU A 165 25.26 6.25 -5.09
N ILE A 166 24.54 5.42 -5.85
CA ILE A 166 24.34 4.01 -5.52
C ILE A 166 25.00 3.07 -6.53
N ILE A 167 25.29 1.85 -6.07
CA ILE A 167 25.79 0.76 -6.92
C ILE A 167 24.67 0.33 -7.88
N ASN A 168 25.03 0.14 -9.16
CA ASN A 168 24.12 -0.30 -10.20
C ASN A 168 23.78 -1.80 -10.07
N GLU A 169 22.50 -2.15 -10.22
CA GLU A 169 21.93 -3.50 -10.18
C GLU A 169 21.17 -3.83 -11.50
N PRO A 170 21.85 -3.86 -12.67
CA PRO A 170 21.21 -4.00 -13.98
C PRO A 170 20.83 -5.46 -14.31
N ILE A 171 20.03 -6.09 -13.45
CA ILE A 171 19.65 -7.50 -13.58
C ILE A 171 18.30 -7.72 -14.30
N ASN A 172 17.48 -6.67 -14.38
CA ASN A 172 16.13 -6.69 -14.94
C ASN A 172 16.11 -5.96 -16.29
N SER A 173 15.25 -6.43 -17.20
CA SER A 173 15.13 -5.85 -18.54
C SER A 173 14.25 -4.60 -18.59
N ASN A 174 14.67 -3.61 -19.37
CA ASN A 174 14.00 -2.33 -19.62
C ASN A 174 12.83 -2.49 -20.60
N LEU A 175 11.82 -3.25 -20.19
CA LEU A 175 10.60 -3.48 -20.96
C LEU A 175 9.57 -2.37 -20.74
N MET A 176 8.60 -2.24 -21.66
CA MET A 176 7.48 -1.33 -21.51
C MET A 176 6.78 -1.49 -20.15
N GLY A 177 6.48 -0.37 -19.49
CA GLY A 177 5.82 -0.35 -18.19
C GLY A 177 6.73 -0.71 -17.00
N THR A 178 8.04 -0.73 -17.18
CA THR A 178 9.02 -0.81 -16.09
C THR A 178 9.52 0.56 -15.66
N ILE A 179 9.98 0.67 -14.41
CA ILE A 179 10.68 1.86 -13.88
C ILE A 179 12.14 1.52 -13.59
N ALA A 180 13.04 2.43 -13.95
CA ALA A 180 14.48 2.27 -13.77
C ALA A 180 15.16 3.55 -13.31
N MET A 181 16.33 3.41 -12.68
CA MET A 181 17.12 4.57 -12.25
C MET A 181 17.86 5.22 -13.41
N ALA A 182 17.75 6.54 -13.53
CA ALA A 182 18.58 7.33 -14.42
C ALA A 182 19.96 7.56 -13.81
N LYS A 183 20.98 7.66 -14.67
CA LYS A 183 22.38 7.82 -14.27
C LYS A 183 23.18 8.57 -15.31
N VAL A 184 24.34 9.07 -14.92
CA VAL A 184 25.26 9.79 -15.79
C VAL A 184 25.90 8.83 -16.79
N SER A 185 25.91 9.21 -18.07
CA SER A 185 26.50 8.39 -19.13
C SER A 185 27.99 8.11 -18.87
N GLY A 186 28.41 6.85 -19.00
CA GLY A 186 29.77 6.42 -18.69
C GLY A 186 30.10 6.32 -17.19
N GLN A 187 29.15 6.54 -16.29
CA GLN A 187 29.31 6.39 -14.84
C GLN A 187 28.24 5.43 -14.30
N PRO A 188 28.52 4.12 -14.26
CA PRO A 188 27.51 3.10 -13.91
C PRO A 188 26.88 3.31 -12.54
N ASN A 189 27.67 3.68 -11.53
CA ASN A 189 27.23 3.82 -10.14
C ASN A 189 26.93 5.28 -9.77
N SER A 190 26.27 6.05 -10.65
CA SER A 190 25.98 7.48 -10.45
C SER A 190 24.49 7.79 -10.25
N ALA A 191 23.64 6.76 -10.15
CA ALA A 191 22.22 6.94 -9.88
C ALA A 191 22.01 7.57 -8.50
N THR A 192 21.06 8.51 -8.40
CA THR A 192 20.69 9.20 -7.15
C THR A 192 19.16 9.26 -7.00
N SER A 193 18.50 10.36 -7.37
CA SER A 193 17.05 10.57 -7.26
C SER A 193 16.31 10.43 -8.60
N GLU A 194 17.00 10.50 -9.73
CA GLU A 194 16.35 10.51 -11.04
C GLU A 194 15.94 9.10 -11.47
N TRP A 195 14.72 8.96 -11.96
CA TRP A 195 14.16 7.70 -12.44
C TRP A 195 13.42 7.93 -13.76
N PHE A 196 13.25 6.87 -14.54
CA PHE A 196 12.48 6.90 -15.77
C PHE A 196 11.54 5.70 -15.90
N ILE A 197 10.41 5.93 -16.59
CA ILE A 197 9.45 4.89 -16.96
C ILE A 197 9.61 4.59 -18.45
N ASN A 198 9.75 3.30 -18.77
CA ASN A 198 9.83 2.82 -20.15
C ASN A 198 8.45 2.86 -20.82
N LEU A 199 8.30 3.70 -21.85
CA LEU A 199 7.07 3.82 -22.66
C LEU A 199 7.03 2.79 -23.81
N SER A 200 8.11 2.05 -23.99
CA SER A 200 8.32 1.01 -25.00
C SER A 200 9.42 0.08 -24.53
N ASP A 201 9.63 -1.02 -25.23
CA ASP A 201 10.76 -1.90 -24.95
C ASP A 201 12.08 -1.25 -25.35
N ASN A 202 12.93 -1.03 -24.36
CA ASN A 202 14.20 -0.36 -24.48
C ASN A 202 15.35 -1.31 -24.12
N ILE A 203 15.32 -2.53 -24.68
CA ILE A 203 16.24 -3.64 -24.36
C ILE A 203 17.72 -3.24 -24.54
N ASN A 204 18.03 -2.26 -25.40
CA ASN A 204 19.39 -1.72 -25.51
C ASN A 204 19.92 -1.16 -24.18
N LEU A 205 19.04 -0.63 -23.31
CA LEU A 205 19.39 -0.13 -21.98
C LEU A 205 19.81 -1.24 -21.01
N ASP A 206 19.59 -2.52 -21.33
CA ASP A 206 20.03 -3.63 -20.48
C ASP A 206 21.55 -3.81 -20.53
N SER A 207 22.20 -3.34 -21.59
CA SER A 207 23.66 -3.45 -21.76
C SER A 207 24.35 -2.12 -22.01
N GLN A 208 23.64 -1.13 -22.54
CA GLN A 208 24.17 0.22 -22.76
C GLN A 208 24.62 0.84 -21.43
N ASN A 209 25.80 1.45 -21.43
CA ASN A 209 26.40 2.06 -20.23
C ASN A 209 26.45 1.09 -19.04
N GLU A 210 26.77 -0.19 -19.26
CA GLU A 210 26.76 -1.23 -18.22
C GLU A 210 25.37 -1.50 -17.62
N GLY A 211 24.32 -1.22 -18.40
CA GLY A 211 22.93 -1.52 -18.05
C GLY A 211 22.30 -0.48 -17.12
N PHE A 212 20.97 -0.32 -17.19
CA PHE A 212 20.19 0.50 -16.26
C PHE A 212 19.39 -0.37 -15.29
N SER A 213 19.39 0.00 -14.02
CA SER A 213 18.74 -0.77 -12.95
C SER A 213 17.23 -0.59 -12.98
N VAL A 214 16.52 -1.52 -13.59
CA VAL A 214 15.06 -1.64 -13.48
C VAL A 214 14.71 -2.20 -12.10
N PHE A 215 13.95 -1.43 -11.32
CA PHE A 215 13.67 -1.72 -9.91
C PHE A 215 12.18 -1.86 -9.59
N GLY A 216 11.32 -1.79 -10.60
CA GLY A 216 9.89 -1.98 -10.42
C GLY A 216 9.12 -1.97 -11.73
N HIS A 217 7.80 -2.05 -11.62
CA HIS A 217 6.90 -1.99 -12.76
C HIS A 217 5.56 -1.36 -12.39
N LEU A 218 4.87 -0.85 -13.40
CA LEU A 218 3.53 -0.30 -13.27
C LEU A 218 2.50 -1.43 -13.09
N LEU A 219 1.48 -1.20 -12.26
CA LEU A 219 0.40 -2.15 -11.96
C LEU A 219 -0.88 -1.86 -12.76
N GLY A 220 -1.64 -2.90 -13.12
CA GLY A 220 -2.90 -2.76 -13.85
C GLY A 220 -2.76 -1.86 -15.09
N ASP A 221 -3.70 -0.91 -15.23
CA ASP A 221 -3.73 0.05 -16.34
C ASP A 221 -2.95 1.35 -16.05
N SER A 222 -2.06 1.35 -15.05
CA SER A 222 -1.28 2.54 -14.67
C SER A 222 -0.43 3.10 -15.80
N ILE A 223 -0.07 2.29 -16.80
CA ILE A 223 0.72 2.70 -17.97
C ILE A 223 0.07 3.81 -18.81
N ASN A 224 -1.26 3.92 -18.77
CA ASN A 224 -1.99 4.93 -19.53
C ASN A 224 -1.64 6.37 -19.12
N ASN A 225 -1.34 6.60 -17.83
CA ASN A 225 -1.00 7.92 -17.34
C ASN A 225 0.37 8.40 -17.89
N PRO A 226 1.49 7.65 -17.79
CA PRO A 226 2.73 7.94 -18.51
C PRO A 226 2.57 8.04 -20.04
N LEU A 227 1.78 7.16 -20.67
CA LEU A 227 1.59 7.18 -22.13
C LEU A 227 0.89 8.43 -22.64
N LEU A 228 0.09 9.11 -21.82
CA LEU A 228 -0.51 10.41 -22.17
C LEU A 228 0.56 11.45 -22.53
N LEU A 229 1.75 11.34 -21.93
CA LEU A 229 2.85 12.24 -22.20
C LEU A 229 3.50 11.95 -23.56
N ASN A 230 3.37 10.74 -24.12
CA ASN A 230 4.12 10.32 -25.31
C ASN A 230 3.90 11.24 -26.53
N ASN A 231 2.71 11.86 -26.61
CA ASN A 231 2.28 12.76 -27.68
C ASN A 231 2.41 14.26 -27.33
N GLN A 232 3.02 14.61 -26.20
CA GLN A 232 3.11 15.99 -25.75
C GLN A 232 4.24 16.74 -26.46
N THR A 233 4.07 18.05 -26.58
CA THR A 233 5.11 18.92 -27.14
C THR A 233 6.23 19.09 -26.12
N LYS A 234 7.47 19.04 -26.60
CA LYS A 234 8.69 19.13 -25.81
C LYS A 234 9.45 20.40 -26.13
N TYR A 235 10.08 20.96 -25.12
CA TYR A 235 10.83 22.21 -25.23
C TYR A 235 12.22 22.04 -24.61
N ASN A 236 13.22 22.63 -25.24
CA ASN A 236 14.53 22.82 -24.62
C ASN A 236 14.48 24.14 -23.87
N VAL A 237 14.36 24.08 -22.54
CA VAL A 237 14.17 25.27 -21.71
C VAL A 237 15.47 25.64 -21.01
N ASN A 238 15.87 26.89 -21.17
CA ASN A 238 17.05 27.46 -20.55
C ASN A 238 16.64 28.58 -19.58
N PHE A 239 16.89 28.38 -18.29
CA PHE A 239 16.74 29.39 -17.25
C PHE A 239 18.11 30.05 -17.04
N SER A 240 18.44 31.02 -17.91
CA SER A 240 19.76 31.65 -17.99
C SER A 240 20.22 32.25 -16.68
N ASP A 241 19.29 32.82 -15.90
CA ASP A 241 19.57 33.54 -14.67
C ASP A 241 20.15 32.65 -13.57
N VAL A 242 19.93 31.34 -13.67
CA VAL A 242 20.43 30.33 -12.73
C VAL A 242 21.29 29.26 -13.39
N GLY A 243 21.58 29.41 -14.69
CA GLY A 243 22.39 28.46 -15.45
C GLY A 243 21.77 27.06 -15.58
N LEU A 244 20.43 26.95 -15.45
CA LEU A 244 19.73 25.68 -15.53
C LEU A 244 19.24 25.42 -16.96
N ASN A 245 19.54 24.23 -17.48
CA ASN A 245 19.10 23.79 -18.80
C ASN A 245 18.37 22.45 -18.69
N ILE A 246 17.09 22.44 -19.05
CA ILE A 246 16.25 21.25 -19.04
C ILE A 246 15.86 20.92 -20.49
N PRO A 247 16.54 19.95 -21.13
CA PRO A 247 16.21 19.54 -22.49
C PRO A 247 14.97 18.65 -22.50
N GLU A 248 14.24 18.66 -23.61
CA GLU A 248 13.11 17.76 -23.85
C GLU A 248 12.00 17.81 -22.77
N LEU A 249 11.82 18.97 -22.12
CA LEU A 249 10.81 19.19 -21.09
C LEU A 249 9.41 19.13 -21.71
N PRO A 250 8.55 18.18 -21.33
CA PRO A 250 7.17 18.16 -21.79
C PRO A 250 6.38 19.29 -21.14
N LEU A 251 5.67 20.09 -21.94
CA LEU A 251 4.79 21.15 -21.46
C LEU A 251 3.42 21.07 -22.15
N ILE A 252 2.35 21.27 -21.38
CA ILE A 252 0.97 21.29 -21.87
C ILE A 252 0.48 22.72 -22.04
N ASN A 253 -0.24 22.99 -23.15
CA ASN A 253 -0.92 24.27 -23.40
C ASN A 253 -0.04 25.53 -23.24
N LEU A 254 1.26 25.44 -23.58
CA LEU A 254 2.16 26.59 -23.52
C LEU A 254 1.75 27.64 -24.57
N GLN A 255 1.54 28.88 -24.13
CA GLN A 255 1.25 30.02 -25.00
C GLN A 255 2.31 31.10 -24.80
N GLY A 256 3.01 31.48 -25.88
CA GLY A 256 4.11 32.44 -25.80
C GLY A 256 5.35 31.86 -25.11
N ASN A 257 6.14 32.74 -24.48
CA ASN A 257 7.46 32.39 -23.90
C ASN A 257 7.46 32.30 -22.38
N VAL A 258 6.30 32.39 -21.72
CA VAL A 258 6.16 32.29 -20.26
C VAL A 258 5.58 30.92 -19.92
N ILE A 259 6.30 30.15 -19.12
CA ILE A 259 5.85 28.85 -18.63
C ILE A 259 5.17 29.08 -17.28
N ASN A 260 3.88 28.79 -17.22
CA ASN A 260 3.09 28.88 -15.99
C ASN A 260 3.10 27.54 -15.26
N ILE A 261 2.79 27.55 -13.96
CA ILE A 261 2.76 26.34 -13.11
C ILE A 261 1.87 25.22 -13.69
N ALA A 262 0.77 25.58 -14.35
CA ALA A 262 -0.17 24.64 -14.95
C ALA A 262 0.31 24.03 -16.28
N ASN A 263 1.41 24.54 -16.86
CA ASN A 263 1.99 23.99 -18.08
C ASN A 263 2.87 22.75 -17.82
N TYR A 264 3.29 22.52 -16.57
CA TYR A 264 4.13 21.38 -16.20
C TYR A 264 3.29 20.11 -15.99
N PHE A 265 3.88 18.96 -16.28
CA PHE A 265 3.39 17.66 -15.81
C PHE A 265 3.97 17.41 -14.41
N ALA A 266 3.16 17.68 -13.39
CA ALA A 266 3.58 17.65 -11.99
C ALA A 266 3.23 16.31 -11.32
N ILE A 267 4.06 15.94 -10.36
CA ILE A 267 3.82 14.90 -9.37
C ILE A 267 3.65 15.63 -8.04
N HIS A 268 2.44 15.64 -7.52
CA HIS A 268 2.09 16.33 -6.28
C HIS A 268 2.56 15.57 -5.05
N LYS A 269 2.39 14.25 -5.08
CA LYS A 269 2.65 13.38 -3.94
C LYS A 269 3.09 12.00 -4.41
N VAL A 270 4.07 11.44 -3.71
CA VAL A 270 4.47 10.04 -3.87
C VAL A 270 4.43 9.36 -2.51
N SER A 271 3.70 8.26 -2.40
CA SER A 271 3.56 7.56 -1.11
C SER A 271 3.43 6.05 -1.28
N THR A 272 3.81 5.29 -0.26
CA THR A 272 3.57 3.85 -0.24
C THR A 272 2.12 3.54 0.11
N ILE A 273 1.58 2.47 -0.47
CA ILE A 273 0.23 1.96 -0.19
C ILE A 273 0.29 0.47 0.14
N SER A 274 -0.64 0.00 0.97
CA SER A 274 -0.73 -1.39 1.42
C SER A 274 -1.95 -2.15 0.89
N GLN A 275 -2.89 -1.44 0.26
CA GLN A 275 -4.09 -2.00 -0.35
C GLN A 275 -4.13 -1.69 -1.83
N ARG A 276 -4.62 -2.63 -2.62
CA ARG A 276 -4.83 -2.41 -4.06
C ARG A 276 -5.89 -1.31 -4.22
N PRO A 277 -5.61 -0.23 -4.96
CA PRO A 277 -6.54 0.88 -5.09
C PRO A 277 -7.71 0.54 -6.03
N SER A 278 -8.87 1.15 -5.80
CA SER A 278 -10.12 0.92 -6.55
C SER A 278 -9.96 1.07 -8.07
N GLU A 279 -9.07 1.97 -8.49
CA GLU A 279 -8.78 2.30 -9.88
C GLU A 279 -8.18 1.11 -10.66
N ILE A 280 -7.53 0.17 -9.97
CA ILE A 280 -6.91 -1.02 -10.55
C ILE A 280 -7.28 -2.31 -9.80
N GLU A 281 -8.33 -2.29 -8.97
CA GLU A 281 -8.69 -3.39 -8.07
C GLU A 281 -8.83 -4.72 -8.83
N ASN A 282 -9.52 -4.70 -9.97
CA ASN A 282 -9.74 -5.85 -10.84
C ASN A 282 -9.03 -5.73 -12.20
N VAL A 283 -7.99 -4.90 -12.26
CA VAL A 283 -7.23 -4.65 -13.48
C VAL A 283 -5.77 -5.00 -13.26
N PHE A 284 -5.28 -5.94 -14.07
CA PHE A 284 -3.95 -6.51 -13.97
C PHE A 284 -3.15 -6.29 -15.24
N ASN A 285 -1.86 -6.58 -15.22
CA ASN A 285 -1.06 -6.60 -16.43
C ASN A 285 -0.05 -7.75 -16.51
N VAL A 286 0.36 -8.06 -17.73
CA VAL A 286 1.41 -9.03 -18.06
C VAL A 286 1.99 -8.70 -19.43
N ILE A 287 3.23 -9.08 -19.69
CA ILE A 287 3.83 -8.99 -21.02
C ILE A 287 3.77 -10.37 -21.67
N VAL A 288 3.13 -10.48 -22.83
CA VAL A 288 3.11 -11.68 -23.67
C VAL A 288 4.20 -11.55 -24.73
N THR A 289 5.01 -12.59 -24.89
CA THR A 289 6.15 -12.64 -25.82
C THR A 289 5.96 -13.75 -26.83
N ALA A 290 6.11 -13.41 -28.12
CA ALA A 290 6.20 -14.36 -29.22
C ALA A 290 7.67 -14.55 -29.63
N ASN A 291 8.11 -15.80 -29.73
CA ASN A 291 9.49 -16.17 -30.05
C ASN A 291 9.50 -16.98 -31.34
N ASP A 292 10.20 -16.51 -32.37
CA ASP A 292 10.37 -17.30 -33.60
C ASP A 292 11.50 -18.35 -33.43
N SER A 293 11.63 -19.25 -34.41
CA SER A 293 12.67 -20.28 -34.40
C SER A 293 14.10 -19.75 -34.59
N LEU A 294 14.24 -18.46 -34.92
CA LEU A 294 15.51 -17.78 -35.23
C LEU A 294 16.00 -16.93 -34.04
N GLY A 295 15.21 -16.85 -32.96
CA GLY A 295 15.50 -16.07 -31.77
C GLY A 295 15.03 -14.61 -31.82
N ASN A 296 14.26 -14.21 -32.83
CA ASN A 296 13.61 -12.90 -32.82
C ASN A 296 12.37 -12.94 -31.92
N GLN A 297 12.13 -11.83 -31.24
CA GLN A 297 11.07 -11.70 -30.24
C GLN A 297 10.26 -10.43 -30.49
N SER A 298 8.96 -10.51 -30.22
CA SER A 298 8.12 -9.34 -30.00
C SER A 298 7.36 -9.50 -28.69
N ASN A 299 7.14 -8.37 -28.04
CA ASN A 299 6.39 -8.29 -26.79
C ASN A 299 5.13 -7.47 -27.02
N GLN A 300 4.09 -7.83 -26.28
CA GLN A 300 2.86 -7.06 -26.17
C GLN A 300 2.53 -6.90 -24.69
N TYR A 301 2.39 -5.65 -24.25
CA TYR A 301 1.89 -5.31 -22.92
C TYR A 301 0.38 -5.54 -22.90
N VAL A 302 -0.09 -6.41 -22.01
CA VAL A 302 -1.49 -6.81 -21.92
C VAL A 302 -2.05 -6.29 -20.61
N VAL A 303 -3.10 -5.47 -20.71
CA VAL A 303 -3.94 -5.12 -19.55
C VAL A 303 -5.13 -6.08 -19.53
N VAL A 304 -5.35 -6.75 -18.40
CA VAL A 304 -6.41 -7.75 -18.21
C VAL A 304 -7.41 -7.23 -17.19
N ASN A 305 -8.66 -7.04 -17.61
CA ASN A 305 -9.76 -6.63 -16.74
C ASN A 305 -10.63 -7.84 -16.36
N VAL A 306 -10.81 -8.08 -15.06
CA VAL A 306 -11.77 -9.07 -14.53
C VAL A 306 -13.11 -8.37 -14.34
N LYS A 307 -14.16 -8.95 -14.92
CA LYS A 307 -15.52 -8.42 -14.82
C LYS A 307 -16.32 -9.22 -13.80
N ASP A 308 -16.96 -8.47 -12.91
CA ASP A 308 -18.03 -8.94 -12.03
C ASP A 308 -19.16 -9.60 -12.84
N ILE A 309 -19.67 -10.73 -12.35
CA ILE A 309 -20.87 -11.40 -12.82
C ILE A 309 -22.03 -10.90 -11.96
N GLN A 310 -22.96 -10.21 -12.60
CA GLN A 310 -24.16 -9.71 -11.94
C GLN A 310 -24.98 -10.87 -11.33
N GLY A 311 -25.21 -10.80 -10.02
CA GLY A 311 -26.10 -11.71 -9.31
C GLY A 311 -27.59 -11.51 -9.61
N GLU A 312 -28.35 -12.56 -9.35
CA GLU A 312 -29.78 -12.72 -9.56
C GLU A 312 -30.59 -12.43 -8.28
N VAL A 313 -31.90 -12.19 -8.47
CA VAL A 313 -32.86 -12.14 -7.35
C VAL A 313 -33.88 -13.25 -7.55
N LEU A 314 -33.88 -14.21 -6.64
CA LEU A 314 -34.63 -15.45 -6.72
C LEU A 314 -35.68 -15.49 -5.60
N ASP A 315 -36.92 -15.18 -5.96
CA ASP A 315 -38.07 -15.21 -5.07
C ASP A 315 -38.87 -16.50 -5.30
N GLY A 316 -38.98 -17.32 -4.25
CA GLY A 316 -39.88 -18.47 -4.18
C GLY A 316 -41.35 -18.08 -4.02
N ILE A 317 -42.19 -19.07 -3.78
CA ILE A 317 -43.63 -18.93 -3.51
C ILE A 317 -43.96 -19.54 -2.14
N ASP A 318 -45.22 -19.43 -1.72
CA ASP A 318 -45.67 -20.22 -0.57
C ASP A 318 -45.73 -21.72 -0.94
N GLY A 319 -44.95 -22.55 -0.27
CA GLY A 319 -44.79 -23.98 -0.50
C GLY A 319 -43.30 -24.38 -0.56
N PRO A 320 -42.96 -25.68 -0.61
CA PRO A 320 -41.56 -26.10 -0.71
C PRO A 320 -40.95 -25.78 -2.08
N ASP A 321 -39.87 -25.00 -2.09
CA ASP A 321 -39.12 -24.59 -3.28
C ASP A 321 -37.69 -25.14 -3.33
N VAL A 322 -37.11 -25.13 -4.54
CA VAL A 322 -35.68 -25.38 -4.77
C VAL A 322 -35.10 -24.22 -5.57
N LEU A 323 -34.32 -23.36 -4.91
CA LEU A 323 -33.71 -22.16 -5.50
C LEU A 323 -32.20 -22.39 -5.69
N LYS A 324 -31.66 -21.98 -6.84
CA LYS A 324 -30.24 -22.12 -7.20
C LYS A 324 -29.74 -20.87 -7.90
N GLY A 325 -28.72 -20.22 -7.35
CA GLY A 325 -28.18 -18.95 -7.88
C GLY A 325 -27.14 -19.14 -8.98
N GLY A 326 -26.09 -19.89 -8.68
CA GLY A 326 -25.05 -20.23 -9.66
C GLY A 326 -23.80 -19.39 -9.50
N LEU A 327 -23.61 -18.35 -10.33
CA LEU A 327 -22.47 -17.43 -10.27
C LEU A 327 -23.00 -16.01 -10.03
N GLY A 328 -22.20 -15.17 -9.41
CA GLY A 328 -22.55 -13.80 -9.03
C GLY A 328 -23.16 -13.73 -7.64
N ASN A 329 -23.20 -12.51 -7.06
CA ASN A 329 -23.70 -12.29 -5.70
C ASN A 329 -25.25 -12.32 -5.66
N ASP A 330 -25.85 -13.48 -5.44
CA ASP A 330 -27.29 -13.71 -5.56
C ASP A 330 -28.08 -13.32 -4.30
N THR A 331 -29.35 -12.94 -4.46
CA THR A 331 -30.29 -12.68 -3.36
C THR A 331 -31.51 -13.58 -3.44
N PHE A 332 -31.80 -14.28 -2.35
CA PHE A 332 -32.87 -15.26 -2.26
C PHE A 332 -33.96 -14.86 -1.27
N LYS A 333 -35.19 -15.27 -1.57
CA LYS A 333 -36.30 -15.26 -0.62
C LYS A 333 -37.19 -16.49 -0.83
N GLY A 334 -37.19 -17.41 0.13
CA GLY A 334 -38.05 -18.61 0.08
C GLY A 334 -39.54 -18.29 0.22
N ASN A 335 -39.88 -17.37 1.13
CA ASN A 335 -41.24 -17.14 1.66
C ASN A 335 -41.68 -18.31 2.56
N GLY A 336 -42.96 -18.66 2.64
CA GLY A 336 -43.43 -19.71 3.54
C GLY A 336 -43.27 -21.09 2.92
N GLY A 337 -42.49 -22.00 3.49
CA GLY A 337 -42.21 -23.28 2.85
C GLY A 337 -41.21 -24.10 3.63
N ASN A 338 -40.78 -25.24 3.09
CA ASN A 338 -39.55 -25.86 3.60
C ASN A 338 -38.62 -25.93 2.40
N ASP A 339 -37.79 -24.91 2.26
CA ASP A 339 -37.11 -24.63 1.00
C ASP A 339 -35.70 -25.20 0.99
N THR A 340 -35.19 -25.45 -0.21
CA THR A 340 -33.77 -25.76 -0.44
C THR A 340 -33.16 -24.65 -1.26
N ILE A 341 -32.24 -23.90 -0.66
CA ILE A 341 -31.57 -22.76 -1.28
C ILE A 341 -30.09 -23.09 -1.44
N ASP A 342 -29.58 -22.99 -2.65
CA ASP A 342 -28.15 -23.14 -2.96
C ASP A 342 -27.67 -21.87 -3.64
N GLY A 343 -26.86 -21.06 -2.94
CA GLY A 343 -26.34 -19.79 -3.47
C GLY A 343 -25.48 -20.02 -4.70
N GLY A 344 -24.36 -20.70 -4.49
CA GLY A 344 -23.52 -21.17 -5.58
C GLY A 344 -22.08 -20.80 -5.32
N SER A 345 -21.46 -20.10 -6.26
CA SER A 345 -20.19 -19.42 -6.03
C SER A 345 -20.47 -17.96 -5.66
N ASP A 346 -19.45 -17.27 -5.13
CA ASP A 346 -19.51 -15.84 -4.78
C ASP A 346 -20.27 -15.56 -3.46
N PHE A 347 -20.66 -14.31 -3.19
CA PHE A 347 -21.25 -13.89 -1.92
C PHE A 347 -22.77 -13.79 -2.01
N ASP A 348 -23.46 -14.73 -1.36
CA ASP A 348 -24.91 -14.87 -1.49
C ASP A 348 -25.68 -14.46 -0.23
N ILE A 349 -26.90 -13.95 -0.44
CA ILE A 349 -27.77 -13.42 0.60
C ILE A 349 -29.12 -14.13 0.59
N ALA A 350 -29.53 -14.75 1.70
CA ALA A 350 -30.91 -15.21 1.89
C ALA A 350 -31.69 -14.30 2.84
N THR A 351 -32.91 -13.91 2.47
CA THR A 351 -33.75 -12.95 3.19
C THR A 351 -34.95 -13.64 3.83
N TYR A 352 -35.19 -13.32 5.10
CA TYR A 352 -36.21 -13.90 5.97
C TYR A 352 -37.16 -12.83 6.49
N SER A 353 -38.43 -13.20 6.71
CA SER A 353 -39.53 -12.25 6.95
C SER A 353 -39.75 -11.88 8.43
N GLY A 354 -39.03 -12.52 9.36
CA GLY A 354 -39.09 -12.30 10.80
C GLY A 354 -37.83 -11.67 11.38
N ASN A 355 -37.81 -11.48 12.70
CA ASN A 355 -36.63 -11.01 13.43
C ASN A 355 -35.64 -12.17 13.65
N PHE A 356 -34.35 -11.91 13.80
CA PHE A 356 -33.34 -12.94 14.04
C PHE A 356 -33.69 -13.86 15.23
N SER A 357 -34.30 -13.32 16.28
CA SER A 357 -34.73 -14.09 17.47
C SER A 357 -35.89 -15.05 17.22
N ASP A 358 -36.59 -14.92 16.10
CA ASP A 358 -37.72 -15.76 15.73
C ASP A 358 -37.25 -17.11 15.17
N TYR A 359 -35.97 -17.25 14.81
CA TYR A 359 -35.42 -18.42 14.13
C TYR A 359 -34.48 -19.25 15.01
N THR A 360 -34.48 -20.55 14.78
CA THR A 360 -33.51 -21.51 15.31
C THR A 360 -32.58 -21.98 14.20
N PHE A 361 -31.28 -22.07 14.48
CA PHE A 361 -30.27 -22.43 13.48
C PHE A 361 -29.53 -23.70 13.85
N THR A 362 -29.26 -24.55 12.85
CA THR A 362 -28.31 -25.66 12.98
C THR A 362 -27.37 -25.68 11.78
N ILE A 363 -26.09 -26.00 12.02
CA ILE A 363 -25.09 -26.12 10.96
C ILE A 363 -24.53 -27.53 10.98
N ALA A 364 -24.61 -28.24 9.86
CA ALA A 364 -24.01 -29.56 9.68
C ALA A 364 -23.38 -29.65 8.29
N ASN A 365 -22.08 -29.99 8.23
CA ASN A 365 -21.34 -30.12 6.96
C ASN A 365 -21.45 -28.90 6.03
N LYS A 366 -21.38 -27.68 6.59
CA LYS A 366 -21.57 -26.39 5.88
C LYS A 366 -22.96 -26.16 5.27
N VAL A 367 -23.92 -27.03 5.58
CA VAL A 367 -25.33 -26.81 5.29
C VAL A 367 -25.99 -26.22 6.54
N VAL A 368 -26.76 -25.16 6.35
CA VAL A 368 -27.53 -24.50 7.41
C VAL A 368 -28.97 -24.96 7.31
N THR A 369 -29.54 -25.43 8.42
CA THR A 369 -30.99 -25.54 8.56
C THR A 369 -31.47 -24.41 9.45
N ILE A 370 -32.38 -23.58 8.93
CA ILE A 370 -33.05 -22.51 9.65
C ILE A 370 -34.50 -22.90 9.87
N SER A 371 -35.00 -22.72 11.08
CA SER A 371 -36.38 -23.04 11.45
C SER A 371 -37.03 -21.81 12.04
N ASP A 372 -38.07 -21.30 11.39
CA ASP A 372 -38.90 -20.22 11.91
C ASP A 372 -39.84 -20.75 13.00
N ASN A 373 -39.81 -20.12 14.17
CA ASN A 373 -40.60 -20.54 15.34
C ASN A 373 -41.93 -19.77 15.49
N ARG A 374 -42.26 -18.84 14.58
CA ARG A 374 -43.52 -18.06 14.62
C ARG A 374 -44.73 -18.93 14.30
N LEU A 375 -45.91 -18.57 14.80
CA LEU A 375 -47.16 -19.34 14.56
C LEU A 375 -47.92 -18.92 13.29
N SER A 376 -47.67 -17.71 12.79
CA SER A 376 -48.29 -17.11 11.60
C SER A 376 -47.24 -16.35 10.82
N GLU A 377 -47.35 -16.31 9.50
CA GLU A 377 -46.32 -15.74 8.62
C GLU A 377 -44.96 -16.42 8.82
N ASN A 378 -45.00 -17.75 8.97
CA ASN A 378 -43.85 -18.61 9.25
C ASN A 378 -43.15 -18.98 7.92
N ASP A 379 -41.86 -18.68 7.80
CA ASP A 379 -41.04 -19.00 6.61
C ASP A 379 -40.74 -20.50 6.49
N GLY A 380 -40.86 -21.24 7.59
CA GLY A 380 -40.81 -22.69 7.69
C GLY A 380 -39.44 -23.24 8.08
N ILE A 381 -39.05 -24.38 7.51
CA ILE A 381 -37.78 -25.05 7.80
C ILE A 381 -36.96 -25.19 6.53
N ASP A 382 -36.03 -24.27 6.34
CA ASP A 382 -35.25 -24.16 5.11
C ASP A 382 -33.85 -24.75 5.27
N THR A 383 -33.31 -25.24 4.16
CA THR A 383 -31.99 -25.84 4.04
C THR A 383 -31.16 -25.02 3.06
N LEU A 384 -30.06 -24.44 3.55
CA LEU A 384 -29.22 -23.51 2.81
C LEU A 384 -27.82 -24.10 2.62
N SER A 385 -27.30 -24.03 1.40
CA SER A 385 -25.90 -24.26 1.06
C SER A 385 -25.32 -23.06 0.34
N ASN A 386 -24.02 -22.79 0.56
CA ASN A 386 -23.30 -21.69 -0.09
C ASN A 386 -24.03 -20.34 0.05
N ILE A 387 -24.44 -20.00 1.27
CA ILE A 387 -25.00 -18.70 1.61
C ILE A 387 -24.13 -18.10 2.71
N GLU A 388 -23.62 -16.89 2.48
CA GLU A 388 -22.69 -16.22 3.38
C GLU A 388 -23.44 -15.28 4.34
N LYS A 389 -24.58 -14.74 3.91
CA LYS A 389 -25.33 -13.75 4.67
C LYS A 389 -26.82 -14.06 4.74
N LEU A 390 -27.37 -13.83 5.91
CA LEU A 390 -28.80 -13.84 6.16
C LEU A 390 -29.27 -12.41 6.47
N THR A 391 -30.41 -12.03 5.91
CA THR A 391 -31.06 -10.76 6.20
C THR A 391 -32.39 -11.03 6.89
N PHE A 392 -32.55 -10.50 8.10
CA PHE A 392 -33.78 -10.54 8.89
C PHE A 392 -34.38 -9.13 8.99
N VAL A 393 -35.60 -9.03 9.50
CA VAL A 393 -36.29 -7.75 9.67
C VAL A 393 -35.53 -6.78 10.58
N ASP A 394 -34.92 -7.28 11.65
CA ASP A 394 -34.24 -6.47 12.67
C ASP A 394 -32.72 -6.37 12.50
N LYS A 395 -32.09 -7.29 11.76
CA LYS A 395 -30.63 -7.32 11.57
C LYS A 395 -30.19 -8.25 10.44
N ASN A 396 -28.91 -8.16 10.09
CA ASN A 396 -28.27 -9.16 9.25
C ASN A 396 -27.58 -10.22 10.11
N ALA A 397 -27.15 -11.33 9.53
CA ALA A 397 -26.28 -12.31 10.16
C ALA A 397 -25.29 -12.89 9.14
N LEU A 398 -24.06 -13.21 9.55
CA LEU A 398 -23.11 -13.96 8.71
C LEU A 398 -23.14 -15.43 9.07
N ILE A 399 -23.10 -16.28 8.04
CA ILE A 399 -22.86 -17.70 8.18
C ILE A 399 -21.35 -17.92 8.14
N THR A 400 -20.82 -18.53 9.19
CA THR A 400 -19.45 -19.02 9.21
C THR A 400 -19.46 -20.55 9.16
N SER A 401 -18.29 -21.16 9.01
CA SER A 401 -18.17 -22.62 9.06
C SER A 401 -18.60 -23.27 10.39
N LYS A 402 -18.85 -22.49 11.45
CA LYS A 402 -19.14 -22.99 12.80
C LYS A 402 -20.39 -22.40 13.45
N GLU A 403 -20.76 -21.18 13.11
CA GLU A 403 -21.88 -20.47 13.73
C GLU A 403 -22.52 -19.47 12.77
N ILE A 404 -23.76 -19.08 13.11
CA ILE A 404 -24.44 -17.94 12.51
C ILE A 404 -24.36 -16.78 13.49
N LYS A 405 -23.69 -15.72 13.07
CA LYS A 405 -23.43 -14.57 13.92
C LYS A 405 -24.28 -13.40 13.48
N ALA A 406 -25.23 -13.00 14.34
CA ALA A 406 -25.98 -11.76 14.17
C ALA A 406 -25.02 -10.57 13.99
N ILE A 407 -25.24 -9.82 12.92
CA ILE A 407 -24.63 -8.55 12.59
C ILE A 407 -25.60 -7.49 13.09
N ASP A 408 -25.52 -7.16 14.38
CA ASP A 408 -26.42 -6.17 14.99
C ASP A 408 -26.28 -4.78 14.33
N VAL A 409 -25.13 -4.50 13.71
CA VAL A 409 -24.89 -3.44 12.71
C VAL A 409 -23.73 -3.92 11.84
N LEU A 410 -23.78 -3.66 10.53
CA LEU A 410 -22.73 -3.98 9.54
C LEU A 410 -21.32 -3.83 10.14
N GLY A 411 -20.47 -4.82 9.89
CA GLY A 411 -19.03 -4.77 10.12
C GLY A 411 -18.30 -3.76 9.22
N PHE A 412 -18.78 -2.53 9.15
CA PHE A 412 -17.87 -1.41 9.09
C PHE A 412 -17.38 -1.15 10.52
N GLN A 413 -16.06 -1.12 10.65
CA GLN A 413 -15.28 -0.82 11.85
C GLN A 413 -16.01 0.25 12.70
N ALA A 414 -16.41 -0.05 13.94
CA ALA A 414 -16.91 1.02 14.79
C ALA A 414 -15.76 2.05 14.99
N GLU A 415 -16.04 3.28 14.59
CA GLU A 415 -15.10 4.39 14.66
C GLU A 415 -15.28 5.12 15.98
N LYS A 416 -14.17 5.42 16.66
CA LYS A 416 -14.17 6.28 17.83
C LYS A 416 -13.30 7.49 17.59
N VAL A 417 -13.88 8.67 17.81
CA VAL A 417 -13.23 9.94 17.50
C VAL A 417 -12.71 10.57 18.78
N TYR A 418 -11.43 10.91 18.77
CA TYR A 418 -10.73 11.62 19.83
C TYR A 418 -10.31 12.99 19.30
N SER A 419 -10.63 14.05 20.04
CA SER A 419 -10.24 15.42 19.67
C SER A 419 -8.79 15.69 20.07
N GLY A 420 -7.90 15.87 19.10
CA GLY A 420 -6.46 16.08 19.33
C GLY A 420 -5.61 15.05 18.61
N LYS A 421 -4.29 15.27 18.61
CA LYS A 421 -3.32 14.36 18.00
C LYS A 421 -3.19 13.06 18.80
N SER A 422 -2.93 11.95 18.12
CA SER A 422 -2.75 10.61 18.69
C SER A 422 -1.66 10.54 19.77
N ASP A 423 -0.59 11.33 19.65
CA ASP A 423 0.51 11.40 20.63
C ASP A 423 0.18 12.21 21.89
N SER A 424 -1.01 12.80 21.96
CA SER A 424 -1.53 13.40 23.19
C SER A 424 -2.23 12.38 24.10
N TYR A 425 -2.48 11.17 23.59
CA TYR A 425 -3.19 10.10 24.27
C TYR A 425 -2.26 8.98 24.74
N LYS A 426 -2.56 8.39 25.90
CA LYS A 426 -1.95 7.15 26.37
C LYS A 426 -2.85 5.97 26.01
N PHE A 427 -2.26 4.87 25.60
CA PHE A 427 -2.97 3.62 25.30
C PHE A 427 -2.67 2.60 26.39
N TYR A 428 -3.62 1.73 26.69
CA TYR A 428 -3.52 0.75 27.78
C TYR A 428 -3.86 -0.65 27.30
N ASP A 429 -3.10 -1.65 27.75
CA ASP A 429 -3.52 -3.05 27.76
C ASP A 429 -4.22 -3.35 29.09
N LEU A 430 -5.52 -3.64 29.02
CA LEU A 430 -6.38 -3.91 30.17
C LEU A 430 -6.49 -5.41 30.47
N GLY A 431 -5.78 -6.25 29.71
CA GLY A 431 -5.80 -7.70 29.83
C GLY A 431 -6.98 -8.37 29.14
N GLY A 432 -6.81 -9.65 28.78
CA GLY A 432 -7.87 -10.45 28.15
C GLY A 432 -8.29 -9.95 26.77
N ASN A 433 -7.36 -9.39 25.98
CA ASN A 433 -7.60 -8.71 24.70
C ASN A 433 -8.48 -7.43 24.81
N ASN A 434 -8.52 -6.78 25.98
CA ASN A 434 -9.19 -5.49 26.14
C ASN A 434 -8.15 -4.37 26.15
N TYR A 435 -8.43 -3.29 25.42
CA TYR A 435 -7.55 -2.12 25.32
C TYR A 435 -8.29 -0.84 25.67
N GLY A 436 -7.55 0.21 26.01
CA GLY A 436 -8.16 1.50 26.36
C GLY A 436 -7.33 2.70 25.93
N VAL A 437 -7.99 3.86 25.86
CA VAL A 437 -7.38 5.17 25.64
C VAL A 437 -7.57 6.03 26.89
N GLY A 438 -6.48 6.61 27.40
CA GLY A 438 -6.53 7.53 28.53
C GLY A 438 -7.13 8.87 28.14
N THR A 439 -8.19 9.28 28.81
CA THR A 439 -8.89 10.56 28.61
C THR A 439 -8.90 11.38 29.90
N SER A 440 -9.35 12.64 29.82
CA SER A 440 -9.52 13.49 31.01
C SER A 440 -10.45 12.92 32.07
N THR A 441 -11.33 11.99 31.70
CA THR A 441 -12.32 11.36 32.59
C THR A 441 -11.94 9.94 33.03
N GLY A 442 -10.74 9.47 32.67
CA GLY A 442 -10.27 8.11 32.96
C GLY A 442 -9.97 7.31 31.69
N ILE A 443 -9.87 5.99 31.84
CA ILE A 443 -9.62 5.09 30.71
C ILE A 443 -10.93 4.80 29.99
N ASP A 444 -10.97 5.17 28.72
CA ASP A 444 -12.04 4.83 27.80
C ASP A 444 -11.74 3.46 27.16
N GLN A 445 -12.56 2.46 27.47
CA GLN A 445 -12.38 1.10 26.96
C GLN A 445 -12.80 1.01 25.49
N LEU A 446 -12.00 0.29 24.70
CA LEU A 446 -12.23 0.06 23.27
C LEU A 446 -13.00 -1.25 23.06
N THR A 447 -14.27 -1.26 23.48
CA THR A 447 -15.20 -2.38 23.27
C THR A 447 -15.97 -2.28 21.93
N GLY A 448 -15.58 -3.10 20.95
CA GLY A 448 -16.28 -3.23 19.67
C GLY A 448 -15.80 -2.25 18.58
N GLU A 449 -14.96 -1.28 18.93
CA GLU A 449 -14.27 -0.39 18.00
C GLU A 449 -13.24 -1.12 17.15
N SER A 450 -12.97 -0.59 15.96
CA SER A 450 -11.88 -1.13 15.13
C SER A 450 -11.04 -0.03 14.47
N ILE A 451 -11.56 1.21 14.39
CA ILE A 451 -10.81 2.40 13.98
C ILE A 451 -10.92 3.48 15.07
N LEU A 452 -9.81 4.13 15.38
CA LEU A 452 -9.69 5.30 16.23
C LEU A 452 -9.25 6.48 15.37
N LYS A 453 -10.01 7.58 15.39
CA LYS A 453 -9.69 8.80 14.64
C LYS A 453 -9.12 9.86 15.58
N PHE A 454 -7.95 10.37 15.22
CA PHE A 454 -7.29 11.52 15.84
C PHE A 454 -7.11 12.61 14.80
N ASP A 455 -6.76 13.83 15.22
CA ASP A 455 -6.58 14.97 14.32
C ASP A 455 -5.39 14.80 13.34
N ASP A 456 -4.41 13.99 13.70
CA ASP A 456 -3.19 13.71 12.94
C ASP A 456 -3.24 12.44 12.09
N LYS A 457 -3.94 11.39 12.56
CA LYS A 457 -4.04 10.10 11.86
C LYS A 457 -5.20 9.24 12.34
N ASN A 458 -5.51 8.22 11.55
CA ASN A 458 -6.36 7.10 11.97
C ASN A 458 -5.48 5.96 12.49
N MET A 459 -5.94 5.26 13.52
CA MET A 459 -5.31 4.06 14.06
C MET A 459 -6.31 2.90 14.07
N ASN A 460 -5.85 1.69 13.82
CA ASN A 460 -6.64 0.47 13.86
C ASN A 460 -6.40 -0.29 15.17
N LEU A 461 -7.48 -0.72 15.83
CA LEU A 461 -7.38 -1.42 17.12
C LEU A 461 -6.53 -2.69 17.02
N LYS A 462 -6.69 -3.47 15.96
CA LYS A 462 -5.98 -4.74 15.76
C LYS A 462 -4.56 -4.52 15.23
N HIS A 463 -4.43 -3.69 14.19
CA HIS A 463 -3.18 -3.52 13.49
C HIS A 463 -2.20 -2.60 14.20
N ASP A 464 -2.66 -1.56 14.91
CA ASP A 464 -1.75 -0.60 15.54
C ASP A 464 -1.65 -0.80 17.05
N ILE A 465 -2.78 -0.94 17.75
CA ILE A 465 -2.78 -1.01 19.22
C ILE A 465 -2.42 -2.41 19.69
N LYS A 466 -3.24 -3.40 19.30
CA LYS A 466 -3.04 -4.80 19.68
C LYS A 466 -1.69 -5.32 19.19
N ALA A 467 -1.37 -5.12 17.91
CA ALA A 467 -0.11 -5.63 17.35
C ALA A 467 1.13 -5.03 18.02
N THR A 468 1.05 -3.83 18.59
CA THR A 468 2.12 -3.24 19.38
C THR A 468 2.21 -3.90 20.76
N PHE A 469 1.09 -4.00 21.50
CA PHE A 469 1.11 -4.62 22.83
C PHE A 469 1.44 -6.13 22.80
N ASP A 470 1.00 -6.85 21.77
CA ASP A 470 1.29 -8.28 21.57
C ASP A 470 2.80 -8.59 21.48
N GLN A 471 3.64 -7.59 21.16
CA GLN A 471 5.10 -7.77 21.08
C GLN A 471 5.77 -7.67 22.44
N VAL A 472 5.10 -7.06 23.42
CA VAL A 472 5.66 -6.79 24.75
C VAL A 472 5.45 -8.02 25.63
N THR A 473 6.54 -8.60 26.13
CA THR A 473 6.52 -9.89 26.83
C THR A 473 6.80 -9.79 28.33
N GLY A 474 7.18 -8.61 28.81
CA GLY A 474 7.42 -8.37 30.23
C GLY A 474 8.11 -7.03 30.50
N LEU A 475 8.24 -6.69 31.78
CA LEU A 475 8.85 -5.44 32.22
C LEU A 475 10.36 -5.38 31.88
N ASP A 476 11.12 -6.42 32.23
CA ASP A 476 12.57 -6.45 32.04
C ASP A 476 13.01 -7.26 30.80
N THR A 477 12.09 -7.56 29.89
CA THR A 477 12.42 -8.22 28.62
C THR A 477 12.94 -7.22 27.59
N ASP A 478 13.62 -7.73 26.56
CA ASP A 478 14.07 -6.93 25.43
C ASP A 478 12.94 -6.11 24.80
N SER A 479 11.75 -6.70 24.67
CA SER A 479 10.59 -5.99 24.13
C SER A 479 10.03 -4.92 25.06
N GLY A 480 10.05 -5.15 26.38
CA GLY A 480 9.70 -4.13 27.36
C GLY A 480 10.66 -2.94 27.32
N LYS A 481 11.96 -3.21 27.26
CA LYS A 481 13.00 -2.17 27.14
C LYS A 481 12.88 -1.36 25.86
N MET A 482 12.73 -2.02 24.70
CA MET A 482 12.60 -1.33 23.42
C MET A 482 11.31 -0.53 23.33
N PHE A 483 10.20 -1.04 23.86
CA PHE A 483 8.96 -0.29 23.95
C PHE A 483 9.14 0.98 24.78
N ARG A 484 9.75 0.88 25.98
CA ARG A 484 9.99 2.06 26.83
C ARG A 484 10.91 3.07 26.19
N LEU A 485 11.99 2.63 25.54
CA LEU A 485 12.92 3.52 24.86
C LEU A 485 12.24 4.25 23.70
N TYR A 486 11.43 3.53 22.92
CA TYR A 486 10.64 4.11 21.83
C TYR A 486 9.63 5.13 22.38
N ASN A 487 8.86 4.76 23.41
CA ASN A 487 7.88 5.64 24.03
C ASN A 487 8.53 6.87 24.69
N ALA A 488 9.68 6.71 25.36
CA ALA A 488 10.42 7.79 25.97
C ALA A 488 10.98 8.77 24.92
N SER A 489 11.40 8.24 23.77
CA SER A 489 11.93 9.05 22.67
C SER A 489 10.81 9.86 22.02
N PHE A 490 9.69 9.23 21.65
CA PHE A 490 8.71 9.85 20.77
C PHE A 490 7.39 10.22 21.44
N LYS A 491 7.20 9.98 22.75
CA LYS A 491 5.97 10.31 23.48
C LYS A 491 4.68 9.81 22.79
N ARG A 492 4.74 8.64 22.17
CA ARG A 492 3.60 8.01 21.49
C ARG A 492 3.66 6.50 21.63
N LEU A 493 2.55 5.83 21.32
CA LEU A 493 2.57 4.38 21.13
C LEU A 493 3.53 4.04 19.98
N PRO A 494 4.46 3.08 20.18
CA PRO A 494 5.30 2.59 19.08
C PRO A 494 4.43 2.07 17.94
N ASP A 495 4.85 2.30 16.71
CA ASP A 495 4.24 1.59 15.59
C ASP A 495 4.71 0.12 15.62
N PRO A 496 3.86 -0.83 15.22
CA PRO A 496 4.16 -2.25 15.38
C PRO A 496 5.42 -2.70 14.65
N ASP A 497 5.67 -2.20 13.45
CA ASP A 497 6.77 -2.67 12.61
C ASP A 497 8.12 -2.06 13.03
N GLY A 498 8.14 -0.78 13.38
CA GLY A 498 9.29 -0.12 13.99
C GLY A 498 9.66 -0.79 15.30
N LEU A 499 8.69 -1.06 16.18
CA LEU A 499 8.96 -1.77 17.43
C LEU A 499 9.55 -3.17 17.16
N ARG A 500 9.00 -3.91 16.21
CA ARG A 500 9.48 -5.25 15.82
C ARG A 500 10.92 -5.21 15.32
N TYR A 501 11.25 -4.21 14.50
CA TYR A 501 12.60 -3.99 13.99
C TYR A 501 13.60 -3.77 15.13
N TRP A 502 13.29 -2.87 16.08
CA TRP A 502 14.20 -2.57 17.18
C TRP A 502 14.33 -3.73 18.17
N ILE A 503 13.24 -4.45 18.45
CA ILE A 503 13.30 -5.70 19.23
C ILE A 503 14.23 -6.70 18.55
N SER A 504 14.07 -6.92 17.24
CA SER A 504 14.89 -7.88 16.50
C SER A 504 16.38 -7.52 16.49
N ASN A 505 16.72 -6.27 16.20
CA ASN A 505 18.11 -5.82 16.22
C ASN A 505 18.72 -5.87 17.62
N PHE A 506 17.96 -5.49 18.65
CA PHE A 506 18.43 -5.54 20.04
C PHE A 506 18.63 -6.97 20.54
N SER A 507 17.61 -7.83 20.38
CA SER A 507 17.67 -9.23 20.82
C SER A 507 18.70 -10.07 20.05
N SER A 508 19.03 -9.70 18.81
CA SER A 508 20.10 -10.37 18.06
C SER A 508 21.51 -9.90 18.44
N GLY A 509 21.63 -8.86 19.28
CA GLY A 509 22.90 -8.24 19.63
C GLY A 509 23.53 -7.41 18.51
N LYS A 510 22.77 -7.14 17.43
CA LYS A 510 23.21 -6.27 16.33
C LYS A 510 23.35 -4.83 16.80
N ASP A 511 22.39 -4.36 17.58
CA ASP A 511 22.37 -3.03 18.20
C ASP A 511 22.27 -3.18 19.72
N ASP A 512 22.99 -2.36 20.47
CA ASP A 512 22.81 -2.23 21.93
C ASP A 512 21.89 -1.04 22.28
N GLU A 513 21.53 -0.89 23.55
CA GLU A 513 20.61 0.18 24.00
C GLU A 513 21.13 1.58 23.61
N ARG A 514 22.46 1.78 23.57
CA ARG A 514 23.09 3.05 23.18
C ARG A 514 22.96 3.31 21.69
N ALA A 515 23.17 2.30 20.86
CA ALA A 515 23.02 2.39 19.41
C ALA A 515 21.57 2.74 19.04
N VAL A 516 20.59 2.10 19.69
CA VAL A 516 19.16 2.39 19.48
C VAL A 516 18.81 3.81 19.94
N ALA A 517 19.20 4.20 21.16
CA ALA A 517 18.93 5.53 21.69
C ALA A 517 19.57 6.64 20.84
N SER A 518 20.82 6.43 20.39
CA SER A 518 21.51 7.34 19.47
C SER A 518 20.79 7.45 18.13
N SER A 519 20.33 6.33 17.58
CA SER A 519 19.56 6.30 16.32
C SER A 519 18.23 7.04 16.43
N PHE A 520 17.53 6.92 17.56
CA PHE A 520 16.32 7.69 17.82
C PHE A 520 16.59 9.19 17.90
N LEU A 521 17.61 9.63 18.64
CA LEU A 521 17.96 11.05 18.70
C LEU A 521 18.37 11.64 17.34
N ALA A 522 19.02 10.84 16.50
CA ALA A 522 19.44 11.25 15.16
C ALA A 522 18.29 11.26 14.14
N SER A 523 17.16 10.61 14.45
CA SER A 523 16.04 10.44 13.52
C SER A 523 15.37 11.76 13.15
N ALA A 524 14.82 11.82 11.93
CA ALA A 524 14.03 12.94 11.48
C ALA A 524 12.82 13.19 12.40
N GLU A 525 12.16 12.14 12.87
CA GLU A 525 11.01 12.26 13.80
C GLU A 525 11.42 12.95 15.10
N PHE A 526 12.56 12.59 15.69
CA PHE A 526 13.00 13.22 16.94
C PHE A 526 13.32 14.70 16.73
N LYS A 527 14.00 15.04 15.63
CA LYS A 527 14.32 16.42 15.26
C LYS A 527 13.08 17.25 14.95
N GLU A 528 12.09 16.69 14.27
CA GLU A 528 10.82 17.36 13.98
C GLU A 528 10.02 17.61 15.27
N ARG A 529 10.01 16.63 16.18
CA ARG A 529 9.26 16.69 17.43
C ARG A 529 9.85 17.65 18.45
N TYR A 530 11.18 17.72 18.55
CA TYR A 530 11.87 18.47 19.62
C TYR A 530 12.78 19.59 19.15
N GLY A 531 13.00 19.72 17.84
CA GLY A 531 13.93 20.67 17.22
C GLY A 531 15.31 20.06 16.99
N GLU A 532 15.91 20.40 15.84
CA GLU A 532 17.22 19.89 15.42
C GLU A 532 18.36 20.26 16.38
N ASP A 533 18.27 21.45 17.00
CA ASP A 533 19.25 21.98 17.96
C ASP A 533 18.63 22.23 19.35
N VAL A 534 17.84 21.27 19.85
CA VAL A 534 17.23 21.39 21.19
C VAL A 534 18.29 21.67 22.27
N SER A 535 18.13 22.74 23.04
CA SER A 535 19.08 23.08 24.10
C SER A 535 19.06 22.01 25.20
N ASN A 536 20.13 21.89 25.98
CA ASN A 536 20.18 20.92 27.07
C ASN A 536 19.09 21.19 28.12
N GLU A 537 18.78 22.46 28.39
CA GLU A 537 17.69 22.89 29.26
C GLU A 537 16.34 22.38 28.77
N SER A 538 16.03 22.65 27.49
CA SER A 538 14.78 22.23 26.87
C SER A 538 14.67 20.72 26.79
N TYR A 539 15.78 20.03 26.53
CA TYR A 539 15.82 18.58 26.43
C TYR A 539 15.53 17.89 27.77
N VAL A 540 16.21 18.30 28.86
CA VAL A 540 15.96 17.75 30.20
C VAL A 540 14.51 17.99 30.62
N ASN A 541 13.99 19.21 30.43
CA ASN A 541 12.60 19.52 30.74
C ASN A 541 11.62 18.64 29.94
N THR A 542 11.90 18.43 28.66
CA THR A 542 11.08 17.59 27.77
C THR A 542 11.01 16.15 28.28
N LEU A 543 12.12 15.57 28.75
CA LEU A 543 12.12 14.19 29.26
C LEU A 543 11.27 14.03 30.52
N TYR A 544 11.29 15.00 31.44
CA TYR A 544 10.41 14.97 32.62
C TYR A 544 8.93 14.99 32.23
N ILE A 545 8.54 15.89 31.32
CA ILE A 545 7.14 16.02 30.89
C ILE A 545 6.69 14.80 30.07
N ASN A 546 7.50 14.37 29.11
CA ASN A 546 7.08 13.39 28.12
C ASN A 546 7.23 11.94 28.59
N VAL A 547 8.29 11.65 29.35
CA VAL A 547 8.55 10.29 29.85
C VAL A 547 7.86 10.08 31.18
N LEU A 548 7.99 11.04 32.11
CA LEU A 548 7.49 10.88 33.49
C LEU A 548 6.11 11.52 33.72
N GLY A 549 5.62 12.34 32.79
CA GLY A 549 4.30 12.94 32.90
C GLY A 549 4.18 14.01 33.98
N ARG A 550 5.29 14.60 34.43
CA ARG A 550 5.31 15.60 35.51
C ARG A 550 6.39 16.66 35.30
N ASP A 551 6.24 17.78 36.00
CA ASP A 551 7.30 18.79 36.08
C ASP A 551 8.55 18.23 36.78
N TYR A 552 9.71 18.77 36.41
CA TYR A 552 10.95 18.41 37.05
C TYR A 552 11.00 18.89 38.50
N ASP A 553 11.64 18.11 39.36
CA ASP A 553 12.10 18.65 40.64
C ASP A 553 13.39 19.44 40.40
N GLN A 554 13.54 20.59 41.06
CA GLN A 554 14.65 21.50 40.76
C GLN A 554 16.03 20.87 41.00
N ALA A 555 16.13 19.93 41.95
CA ALA A 555 17.39 19.25 42.27
C ALA A 555 17.80 18.27 41.16
N GLY A 556 16.88 17.42 40.71
CA GLY A 556 17.08 16.48 39.61
C GLY A 556 17.33 17.18 38.28
N TYR A 557 16.59 18.24 37.97
CA TYR A 557 16.84 19.07 36.79
C TYR A 557 18.27 19.64 36.78
N ASN A 558 18.70 20.23 37.90
CA ASN A 558 20.05 20.79 38.02
C ASN A 558 21.14 19.71 37.89
N TYR A 559 20.89 18.51 38.41
CA TYR A 559 21.79 17.37 38.29
C TYR A 559 21.99 16.96 36.83
N TRP A 560 20.90 16.66 36.11
CA TRP A 560 20.96 16.20 34.73
C TRP A 560 21.49 17.27 33.77
N LEU A 561 21.03 18.52 33.93
CA LEU A 561 21.52 19.64 33.13
C LEU A 561 23.01 19.89 33.38
N GLY A 562 23.46 19.78 34.64
CA GLY A 562 24.87 19.87 35.01
C GLY A 562 25.73 18.79 34.34
N ASN A 563 25.28 17.54 34.34
CA ASN A 563 26.00 16.44 33.69
C ASN A 563 26.10 16.64 32.16
N LEU A 564 25.01 17.04 31.50
CA LEU A 564 25.00 17.34 30.07
C LEU A 564 25.92 18.52 29.72
N ASN A 565 25.81 19.64 30.45
CA ASN A 565 26.58 20.86 30.15
C ASN A 565 28.08 20.67 30.39
N ASN A 566 28.47 19.79 31.33
CA ASN A 566 29.87 19.46 31.59
C ASN A 566 30.40 18.31 30.73
N GLY A 567 29.59 17.75 29.81
CA GLY A 567 29.98 16.63 28.95
C GLY A 567 30.23 15.32 29.69
N VAL A 568 29.73 15.19 30.92
CA VAL A 568 29.80 13.97 31.73
C VAL A 568 28.83 12.92 31.19
N GLU A 569 27.73 13.37 30.61
CA GLU A 569 26.67 12.53 30.07
C GLU A 569 26.26 13.02 28.69
N THR A 570 25.91 12.10 27.81
CA THR A 570 25.40 12.43 26.47
C THR A 570 23.89 12.46 26.50
N LYS A 571 23.27 13.08 25.48
CA LYS A 571 21.81 13.10 25.36
C LYS A 571 21.19 11.69 25.27
N TYR A 572 21.88 10.73 24.63
CA TYR A 572 21.38 9.36 24.52
C TYR A 572 21.51 8.59 25.84
N GLU A 573 22.56 8.82 26.64
CA GLU A 573 22.68 8.22 27.98
C GLU A 573 21.59 8.77 28.91
N LEU A 574 21.32 10.07 28.84
CA LEU A 574 20.23 10.68 29.61
C LEU A 574 18.87 10.07 29.24
N LEU A 575 18.59 9.91 27.94
CA LEU A 575 17.35 9.28 27.45
C LEU A 575 17.19 7.85 27.99
N LEU A 576 18.26 7.06 27.97
CA LEU A 576 18.28 5.72 28.55
C LEU A 576 18.01 5.75 30.05
N GLY A 577 18.63 6.69 30.77
CA GLY A 577 18.39 6.89 32.21
C GLY A 577 16.93 7.19 32.54
N PHE A 578 16.25 8.01 31.74
CA PHE A 578 14.81 8.26 31.89
C PHE A 578 13.96 7.05 31.49
N SER A 579 14.26 6.43 30.34
CA SER A 579 13.55 5.24 29.84
C SER A 579 13.56 4.09 30.84
N GLU A 580 14.71 3.83 31.46
CA GLU A 580 14.90 2.71 32.39
C GLU A 580 14.80 3.10 33.86
N SER A 581 14.36 4.34 34.15
CA SER A 581 14.10 4.80 35.51
C SER A 581 13.02 3.95 36.19
N VAL A 582 13.13 3.79 37.51
CA VAL A 582 12.11 3.08 38.32
C VAL A 582 10.72 3.70 38.13
N GLU A 583 10.66 5.03 37.99
CA GLU A 583 9.41 5.76 37.77
C GLU A 583 8.79 5.42 36.40
N ASN A 584 9.57 5.46 35.32
CA ASN A 584 9.06 5.11 33.99
C ASN A 584 8.68 3.62 33.88
N LYS A 585 9.42 2.73 34.55
CA LYS A 585 9.03 1.31 34.68
C LYS A 585 7.68 1.15 35.38
N GLY A 586 7.43 1.93 36.43
CA GLY A 586 6.11 1.98 37.08
C GLY A 586 4.99 2.43 36.14
N LEU A 587 5.20 3.51 35.37
CA LEU A 587 4.24 3.98 34.37
C LEU A 587 3.99 2.96 33.25
N PHE A 588 5.03 2.23 32.85
CA PHE A 588 4.92 1.13 31.90
C PHE A 588 4.11 -0.03 32.50
N SER A 589 4.33 -0.40 33.76
CA SER A 589 3.52 -1.42 34.44
C SER A 589 2.04 -1.05 34.50
N GLU A 590 1.72 0.22 34.74
CA GLU A 590 0.34 0.73 34.68
C GLU A 590 -0.25 0.65 33.27
N MET A 591 0.59 0.84 32.24
CA MET A 591 0.19 0.79 30.83
C MET A 591 -0.08 -0.63 30.33
N THR A 592 0.72 -1.61 30.74
CA THR A 592 0.75 -2.94 30.14
C THR A 592 0.32 -4.07 31.08
N GLY A 593 0.21 -3.81 32.38
CA GLY A 593 -0.05 -4.84 33.39
C GLY A 593 1.14 -5.76 33.71
N PHE A 594 2.35 -5.43 33.24
CA PHE A 594 3.57 -6.18 33.56
C PHE A 594 4.27 -5.59 34.79
N TYR A 595 4.36 -6.35 35.88
CA TYR A 595 4.95 -5.93 37.17
C TYR A 595 6.25 -6.64 37.48
#